data_AF-A0A358CUH6-F1
#
_entry.id   AF-A0A358CUH6-F1
#
_cell.length_a   1.000
_cell.length_b   1.000
_cell.length_c   1.000
_cell.angle_alpha   90.00
_cell.angle_beta   90.00
_cell.angle_gamma   90.00
#
_symmetry.space_group_name_H-M   'P 1'
#
loop_
_entity.id
_entity.type
_entity.pdbx_description
1 polymer ?
#
loop_
_entity_poly.entity_id
_entity_poly.type
_entity_poly.pdbx_seq_one_letter_code
_entity_poly.pdbx_strand_id
1 'polypeptide(L)' 'MATVSHLLANKNGCRVLSVSPNTTVFNATRLMNAEHIGALVVVQTPDIGDELVSIFTERDVLRRMLLQEDSLSTPSLVPL' A
#
# COMPACT_ATOMS: atom_id res chain seq x y z
N MET A 1 15.83 25.25 -3.30
CA MET A 1 14.91 24.22 -2.78
C MET A 1 15.27 22.89 -3.40
N ALA A 2 15.32 21.80 -2.65
CA ALA A 2 15.54 20.47 -3.23
C ALA A 2 14.30 20.04 -4.03
N THR A 3 14.50 19.45 -5.22
CA THR A 3 13.42 18.88 -6.03
C THR A 3 13.16 17.43 -5.62
N VAL A 4 11.99 16.88 -5.96
CA VAL A 4 11.68 15.45 -5.76
C VAL A 4 12.73 14.56 -6.43
N SER A 5 13.18 14.93 -7.63
CA SER A 5 14.26 14.22 -8.34
C SER A 5 15.57 14.21 -7.57
N HIS A 6 15.95 15.32 -6.92
CA HIS A 6 17.14 15.37 -6.07
C HIS A 6 16.99 14.49 -4.82
N LEU A 7 15.81 14.45 -4.20
CA LEU A 7 15.56 13.60 -3.05
C LEU A 7 15.65 12.11 -3.41
N LEU A 8 15.12 11.73 -4.58
CA LEU A 8 15.17 10.36 -5.08
C LEU A 8 16.59 9.93 -5.50
N ALA A 9 17.36 10.84 -6.12
CA ALA A 9 18.75 10.57 -6.50
C ALA A 9 19.64 10.22 -5.29
N ASN A 10 19.33 10.79 -4.12
CA ASN A 10 20.06 10.51 -2.88
C ASN A 10 19.56 9.24 -2.16
N LYS A 11 18.49 8.59 -2.63
CA LYS A 11 17.97 7.35 -2.05
C LYS A 11 18.58 6.15 -2.77
N ASN A 12 19.71 5.66 -2.25
CA ASN A 12 20.39 4.48 -2.79
C ASN A 12 19.45 3.26 -2.78
N GLY A 13 19.32 2.58 -3.93
CA GLY A 13 18.49 1.38 -4.05
C GLY A 13 17.00 1.66 -3.99
N CYS A 14 16.49 2.57 -4.84
CA CYS A 14 15.07 2.88 -4.94
C CYS A 14 14.27 1.71 -5.56
N ARG A 15 14.12 0.62 -4.79
CA ARG A 15 13.33 -0.56 -5.13
C ARG A 15 11.86 -0.25 -4.88
N VAL A 16 11.10 -0.13 -5.96
CA VAL A 16 9.64 -0.02 -5.91
C VAL A 16 9.08 -1.43 -5.97
N LEU A 17 8.30 -1.80 -4.96
CA LEU A 17 7.63 -3.10 -4.91
C LEU A 17 6.20 -2.97 -5.40
N SER A 18 5.82 -3.91 -6.27
CA SER A 18 4.50 -3.97 -6.88
C SER A 18 3.85 -5.34 -6.71
N VAL A 19 2.52 -5.35 -6.81
CA VAL A 19 1.68 -6.55 -6.80
C VAL A 19 0.62 -6.47 -7.88
N SER A 20 0.13 -7.63 -8.33
CA SER A 20 -1.03 -7.71 -9.24
C SER A 20 -2.32 -7.27 -8.53
N PRO A 21 -3.31 -6.66 -9.22
CA PRO A 21 -4.63 -6.35 -8.66
C PRO A 21 -5.37 -7.59 -8.13
N ASN A 22 -5.01 -8.79 -8.58
CA ASN A 22 -5.58 -10.06 -8.12
C ASN A 22 -4.92 -10.60 -6.84
N THR A 23 -3.91 -9.90 -6.32
CA THR A 23 -3.21 -10.29 -5.07
C THR A 23 -4.16 -10.11 -3.89
N THR A 24 -4.28 -11.15 -3.05
CA THR A 24 -5.11 -11.07 -1.85
C THR A 24 -4.54 -10.06 -0.85
N VAL A 25 -5.43 -9.46 -0.04
CA VAL A 25 -5.05 -8.55 1.05
C VAL A 25 -4.02 -9.22 1.97
N PHE A 26 -4.23 -10.49 2.33
CA PHE A 26 -3.29 -11.25 3.16
C PHE A 26 -1.88 -11.34 2.55
N ASN A 27 -1.78 -11.71 1.27
CA ASN A 27 -0.48 -11.84 0.61
C ASN A 27 0.21 -10.48 0.44
N ALA A 28 -0.54 -9.43 0.11
CA ALA A 28 -0.01 -8.07 0.02
C ALA A 28 0.53 -7.58 1.39
N THR A 29 -0.25 -7.75 2.46
CA THR A 29 0.18 -7.38 3.82
C THR A 29 1.37 -8.22 4.30
N ARG A 30 1.42 -9.51 3.95
CA ARG A 30 2.57 -10.38 4.27
C ARG A 30 3.85 -9.88 3.58
N LEU A 31 3.76 -9.49 2.31
CA LEU A 31 4.89 -8.92 1.57
C LEU A 31 5.35 -7.58 2.17
N MET A 32 4.40 -6.69 2.50
CA MET A 32 4.68 -5.42 3.18
C MET A 32 5.46 -5.62 4.49
N ASN A 33 5.04 -6.59 5.30
CA ASN A 33 5.72 -6.90 6.55
C ASN A 33 7.13 -7.49 6.32
N ALA A 34 7.28 -8.40 5.36
CA ALA A 34 8.56 -9.02 5.05
C ALA A 34 9.60 -8.03 4.50
N GLU A 35 9.15 -7.02 3.78
CA GLU A 35 10.00 -6.00 3.14
C GLU A 35 10.09 -4.71 3.96
N HIS A 36 9.45 -4.68 5.14
CA HIS A 36 9.38 -3.51 6.04
C HIS A 36 8.90 -2.22 5.34
N ILE A 37 7.82 -2.33 4.54
CA ILE A 37 7.22 -1.21 3.81
C ILE A 37 5.73 -1.05 4.11
N GLY A 38 5.26 0.21 4.16
CA GLY A 38 3.86 0.55 4.44
C GLY A 38 2.96 0.74 3.21
N ALA A 39 3.50 0.56 1.99
CA ALA A 39 2.73 0.67 0.76
C ALA A 39 3.30 -0.19 -0.38
N LEU A 40 2.40 -0.66 -1.25
CA LEU A 40 2.71 -1.39 -2.48
C LEU A 40 2.07 -0.68 -3.67
N VAL A 41 2.76 -0.71 -4.80
CA VAL A 41 2.18 -0.27 -6.07
C VAL A 41 1.36 -1.42 -6.66
N VAL A 42 0.12 -1.15 -7.05
CA VAL A 42 -0.70 -2.16 -7.73
C VAL A 42 -0.57 -1.94 -9.23
N VAL A 43 0.02 -2.93 -9.90
CA VAL A 43 0.29 -2.90 -11.34
C VAL A 43 -0.47 -4.03 -12.00
N GLN A 44 -1.13 -3.71 -13.10
CA GLN A 44 -1.70 -4.69 -14.00
C GLN A 44 -0.82 -4.77 -15.25
N THR A 45 -0.53 -5.98 -15.69
CA THR A 45 0.22 -6.22 -16.93
C THR A 45 -0.77 -6.69 -18.00
N PRO A 46 -1.42 -5.77 -18.74
CA PRO A 46 -2.18 -6.11 -19.94
C PRO A 46 -1.27 -6.54 -21.09
N ASP A 47 -1.87 -6.80 -22.26
CA ASP A 47 -1.15 -7.25 -23.46
C ASP A 47 -0.04 -6.27 -23.93
N ILE A 48 -0.13 -4.99 -23.55
CA ILE A 48 0.87 -3.97 -23.90
C ILE A 48 1.29 -3.20 -22.64
N GLY A 49 2.43 -3.59 -22.08
CA GLY A 49 3.12 -2.85 -21.01
C GLY A 49 2.49 -3.01 -19.62
N ASP A 50 3.14 -2.41 -18.63
CA ASP A 50 2.66 -2.35 -17.25
C ASP A 50 1.83 -1.09 -17.03
N GLU A 51 0.63 -1.26 -16.47
CA GLU A 51 -0.29 -0.17 -16.11
C GLU A 51 -0.34 -0.01 -14.58
N LEU A 52 -0.10 1.21 -14.11
CA LEU A 52 -0.30 1.57 -12.71
C LEU A 52 -1.80 1.70 -12.42
N VAL A 53 -2.34 0.79 -11.61
CA VAL A 53 -3.77 0.76 -11.26
C VAL A 53 -4.06 1.53 -9.98
N SER A 54 -3.28 1.30 -8.92
CA SER A 54 -3.52 1.94 -7.62
C SER A 54 -2.32 1.82 -6.69
N ILE A 55 -2.47 2.35 -5.47
CA ILE A 55 -1.52 2.14 -4.37
C ILE A 55 -2.29 1.44 -3.24
N PHE A 56 -1.74 0.36 -2.72
CA PHE A 56 -2.26 -0.35 -1.55
C PHE A 56 -1.44 0.03 -0.32
N THR A 57 -2.10 0.46 0.75
CA THR A 57 -1.47 0.99 1.97
C THR A 57 -1.97 0.29 3.23
N GLU A 58 -1.28 0.48 4.35
CA GLU A 58 -1.75 0.05 5.68
C GLU A 58 -3.15 0.54 6.00
N ARG A 59 -3.49 1.77 5.60
CA ARG A 59 -4.84 2.33 5.79
C ARG A 59 -5.91 1.54 5.05
N ASP A 60 -5.57 0.91 3.93
CA ASP A 60 -6.50 0.06 3.19
C ASP A 60 -6.69 -1.30 3.86
N VAL A 61 -5.71 -1.77 4.64
CA VAL A 61 -5.85 -2.94 5.53
C VAL A 61 -6.78 -2.58 6.69
N LEU A 62 -6.46 -1.49 7.40
CA LEU A 62 -7.25 -1.01 8.55
C LEU A 62 -8.71 -0.78 8.16
N ARG A 63 -8.95 -0.09 7.04
CA ARG A 63 -10.30 0.18 6.54
C ARG A 63 -11.07 -1.11 6.25
N ARG A 64 -10.45 -2.12 5.65
CA ARG A 64 -11.13 -3.39 5.36
C ARG A 64 -11.43 -4.20 6.62
N MET A 65 -10.52 -4.18 7.60
CA MET A 65 -10.76 -4.84 8.89
C MET A 65 -11.90 -4.16 9.67
N LEU A 66 -11.91 -2.82 9.71
CA LEU A 66 -12.91 -2.05 10.46
C LEU A 66 -14.29 -2.01 9.79
N LEU A 67 -14.37 -2.12 8.46
CA LEU A 67 -15.64 -2.07 7.71
C LEU A 67 -16.23 -3.45 7.40
N GLN A 68 -15.56 -4.56 7.76
CA GLN A 68 -16.16 -5.91 7.70
C GLN A 68 -16.98 -6.25 8.95
N GLU A 69 -16.84 -5.46 10.01
CA GLU A 69 -17.70 -5.51 11.19
C GLU A 69 -18.87 -4.55 10.97
N ASP A 70 -20.06 -5.08 10.73
CA ASP A 70 -21.35 -4.35 10.74
C ASP A 70 -21.70 -3.90 12.19
N SER A 71 -20.71 -3.54 12.99
CA SER A 71 -20.77 -3.37 14.44
C SER A 71 -19.69 -2.41 14.96
N LEU A 72 -19.57 -1.23 14.36
CA LEU A 72 -18.90 -0.06 14.96
C LEU A 72 -19.69 0.53 16.16
N SER A 73 -20.35 -0.30 16.96
CA SER A 73 -21.13 0.13 18.13
C SER A 73 -20.29 0.43 19.37
N THR A 74 -18.98 0.67 19.22
CA THR A 74 -18.12 1.13 20.32
C THR A 74 -17.55 2.51 19.99
N PRO A 75 -17.97 3.59 20.69
CA PRO A 75 -17.30 4.87 20.58
C PRO A 75 -15.99 4.77 21.36
N SER A 76 -14.85 4.81 20.68
CA SER A 76 -13.57 5.06 21.36
C SER A 76 -12.64 5.89 20.49
N LEU A 77 -13.14 7.06 20.07
CA LEU A 77 -12.27 8.23 20.07
C LEU A 77 -12.07 8.63 21.55
N VAL A 78 -11.11 7.98 22.20
CA VAL A 78 -10.41 8.60 23.32
C VAL A 78 -9.71 9.83 22.73
N PRO A 79 -9.84 11.04 23.32
CA PRO A 79 -9.31 12.26 22.71
C PRO A 79 -7.78 12.20 22.58
N LEU A 80 -7.27 12.84 21.51
CA LEU A 80 -5.85 13.04 21.18
C LEU A 80 -5.03 13.59 22.35
#